data_AF-A0A1I7C2D9-F1
#
_entry.id   AF-A0A1I7C2D9-F1
#
_cell.length_a   1.000
_cell.length_b   1.000
_cell.length_c   1.000
_cell.angle_alpha   90.00
_cell.angle_beta   90.00
_cell.angle_gamma   90.00
#
_symmetry.space_group_name_H-M   'P 1'
#
loop_
_entity.id
_entity.type
_entity.pdbx_description
1 polymer ?
#
loop_
_entity_poly.entity_id
_entity_poly.type
_entity_poly.pdbx_seq_one_letter_code
_entity_poly.pdbx_strand_id
1 'polypeptide(L)'
;MSARLAIRPAERRDAAELAVLVDVASHGFASWLWYGAVINGTTDTALERGRAKMREDEPGAWRSAVLAEWDGEVAGTSIAYDLDDSVHEIVAPHPVIEPLLALQRKVVGNRFIDSLGVYKHHRGKGIGRALLEREIDMADGPVSLITESHNETAQNLYRMNGFAEAERIEAVPLSENSKRHEWVLLTRNVA
;
A
#
# COMPACT_ATOMS: atom_id res chain seq x y z
N MET A 1 -18.42 -26.06 6.67
CA MET A 1 -17.14 -26.17 5.94
C MET A 1 -16.34 -24.92 6.29
N SER A 2 -15.10 -25.04 6.75
CA SER A 2 -14.26 -23.86 7.01
C SER A 2 -13.92 -23.24 5.67
N ALA A 3 -14.19 -21.95 5.53
CA ALA A 3 -13.73 -21.19 4.38
C ALA A 3 -12.21 -21.31 4.23
N ARG A 4 -11.72 -21.36 2.99
CA ARG A 4 -10.31 -21.58 2.69
C ARG A 4 -9.66 -20.27 2.26
N LEU A 5 -8.79 -19.75 3.12
CA LEU A 5 -7.86 -18.68 2.77
C LEU A 5 -6.72 -19.28 1.92
N ALA A 6 -6.46 -18.70 0.76
CA ALA A 6 -5.30 -18.98 -0.08
C ALA A 6 -4.53 -17.68 -0.34
N ILE A 7 -3.20 -17.75 -0.35
CA ILE A 7 -2.33 -16.61 -0.66
C ILE A 7 -1.49 -17.00 -1.87
N ARG A 8 -1.46 -16.14 -2.89
CA ARG A 8 -0.70 -16.38 -4.13
C ARG A 8 -0.05 -15.09 -4.64
N PRO A 9 1.07 -15.17 -5.38
CA PRO A 9 1.55 -14.04 -6.17
C PRO A 9 0.47 -13.56 -7.14
N ALA A 10 0.42 -12.25 -7.38
CA ALA A 10 -0.41 -11.70 -8.43
C ALA A 10 0.18 -12.00 -9.81
N GLU A 11 -0.69 -12.04 -10.81
CA GLU A 11 -0.33 -12.09 -12.22
C GLU A 11 -0.68 -10.77 -12.89
N ARG A 12 -0.07 -10.46 -14.04
CA ARG A 12 -0.36 -9.22 -14.78
C ARG A 12 -1.86 -9.04 -15.13
N ARG A 13 -2.62 -10.13 -15.21
CA ARG A 13 -4.09 -10.09 -15.44
C ARG A 13 -4.88 -9.57 -14.23
N ASP A 14 -4.33 -9.66 -13.02
CA ASP A 14 -4.96 -9.19 -11.79
C ASP A 14 -4.92 -7.66 -11.64
N ALA A 15 -4.30 -6.93 -12.57
CA ALA A 15 -4.05 -5.49 -12.43
C ALA A 15 -5.30 -4.62 -12.20
N ALA A 16 -6.47 -5.03 -12.73
CA ALA A 16 -7.71 -4.30 -12.45
C ALA A 16 -8.12 -4.45 -10.98
N GLU A 17 -8.00 -5.66 -10.44
CA GLU A 17 -8.29 -5.99 -9.04
C GLU A 17 -7.32 -5.29 -8.10
N LEU A 18 -6.02 -5.31 -8.44
CA LEU A 18 -4.98 -4.59 -7.71
C LEU A 18 -5.28 -3.10 -7.65
N ALA A 19 -5.71 -2.48 -8.75
CA ALA A 19 -6.02 -1.05 -8.77
C ALA A 19 -7.15 -0.69 -7.80
N VAL A 20 -8.19 -1.53 -7.72
CA VAL A 20 -9.29 -1.33 -6.75
C VAL A 20 -8.77 -1.49 -5.32
N LEU A 21 -8.02 -2.55 -5.03
CA LEU A 21 -7.54 -2.82 -3.68
C LEU A 21 -6.49 -1.82 -3.18
N VAL A 22 -5.65 -1.27 -4.05
CA VAL A 22 -4.72 -0.17 -3.75
C VAL A 22 -5.48 1.10 -3.38
N ASP A 23 -6.56 1.41 -4.10
CA ASP A 23 -7.41 2.56 -3.77
C ASP A 23 -8.13 2.35 -2.43
N VAL A 24 -8.59 1.13 -2.14
CA VAL A 24 -9.15 0.75 -0.84
C VAL A 24 -8.11 0.87 0.28
N ALA A 25 -6.87 0.44 0.05
CA ALA A 25 -5.78 0.49 1.04
C ALA A 25 -5.35 1.93 1.36
N SER A 26 -5.43 2.82 0.37
CA SER A 26 -5.01 4.21 0.45
C SER A 26 -6.16 5.20 0.72
N HIS A 27 -7.35 4.69 1.04
CA HIS A 27 -8.56 5.49 1.33
C HIS A 27 -8.89 6.55 0.26
N GLY A 28 -8.71 6.21 -1.02
CA GLY A 28 -9.00 7.11 -2.15
C GLY A 28 -7.81 7.96 -2.62
N PHE A 29 -6.66 7.89 -1.95
CA PHE A 29 -5.47 8.66 -2.36
C PHE A 29 -4.94 8.21 -3.73
N ALA A 30 -4.95 6.90 -4.02
CA ALA A 30 -4.50 6.37 -5.30
C ALA A 30 -5.37 6.85 -6.47
N SER A 31 -6.70 6.75 -6.36
CA SER A 31 -7.62 7.25 -7.38
C SER A 31 -7.52 8.77 -7.56
N TRP A 32 -7.32 9.53 -6.49
CA TRP A 32 -7.05 10.97 -6.58
C TRP A 32 -5.77 11.24 -7.39
N LEU A 33 -4.68 10.51 -7.12
CA LEU A 33 -3.42 10.67 -7.86
C LEU A 33 -3.60 10.32 -9.35
N TRP A 34 -4.30 9.23 -9.65
CA TRP A 34 -4.60 8.83 -11.04
C TRP A 34 -5.53 9.80 -11.74
N TYR A 35 -6.44 10.47 -11.02
CA TYR A 35 -7.30 11.51 -11.58
C TYR A 35 -6.51 12.71 -12.09
N GLY A 36 -5.30 12.97 -11.58
CA GLY A 36 -4.38 13.95 -12.17
C GLY A 36 -4.07 13.67 -13.65
N ALA A 37 -4.02 12.39 -14.05
CA ALA A 37 -3.86 11.98 -15.45
C ALA A 37 -5.11 12.22 -16.31
N VAL A 38 -6.29 12.31 -15.69
CA VAL A 38 -7.53 12.70 -16.37
C VAL A 38 -7.53 14.20 -16.61
N ILE A 39 -7.17 14.98 -15.57
CA ILE A 39 -7.12 16.45 -15.65
C ILE A 39 -6.10 16.94 -16.68
N ASN A 40 -4.98 16.24 -16.83
CA ASN A 40 -3.97 16.59 -17.84
C ASN A 40 -4.26 16.00 -19.25
N GLY A 41 -5.37 15.27 -19.43
CA GLY A 41 -5.80 14.70 -20.70
C GLY A 41 -4.98 13.50 -21.20
N THR A 42 -4.24 12.81 -20.33
CA THR A 42 -3.42 11.64 -20.72
C THR A 42 -4.16 10.30 -20.62
N THR A 43 -5.34 10.28 -19.99
CA THR A 43 -6.23 9.10 -19.88
C THR A 43 -7.68 9.57 -19.77
N ASP A 44 -8.65 8.72 -20.13
CA ASP A 44 -10.07 9.06 -20.01
C ASP A 44 -10.59 8.89 -18.58
N THR A 45 -10.06 7.92 -17.83
CA THR A 45 -10.54 7.63 -16.46
C THR A 45 -9.40 7.28 -15.49
N ALA A 46 -9.59 7.64 -14.21
CA ALA A 46 -8.62 7.32 -13.16
C ALA A 46 -8.40 5.82 -12.99
N LEU A 47 -9.46 4.99 -13.13
CA LEU A 47 -9.35 3.53 -13.02
C LEU A 47 -8.60 2.90 -14.21
N GLU A 48 -8.73 3.45 -15.43
CA GLU A 48 -7.91 3.01 -16.56
C GLU A 48 -6.43 3.27 -16.29
N ARG A 49 -6.09 4.46 -15.80
CA ARG A 49 -4.72 4.80 -15.39
C ARG A 49 -4.22 3.91 -14.25
N GLY A 50 -5.05 3.65 -13.24
CA GLY A 50 -4.70 2.76 -12.13
C GLY A 50 -4.43 1.34 -12.59
N ARG A 51 -5.31 0.78 -13.43
CA ARG A 51 -5.10 -0.54 -14.04
C ARG A 51 -3.83 -0.55 -14.89
N ALA A 52 -3.56 0.49 -15.67
CA ALA A 52 -2.32 0.58 -16.46
C ALA A 52 -1.09 0.60 -15.55
N LYS A 53 -1.10 1.39 -14.47
CA LYS A 53 -0.03 1.45 -13.47
C LYS A 53 0.25 0.09 -12.85
N MET A 54 -0.79 -0.65 -12.47
CA MET A 54 -0.65 -2.00 -11.90
C MET A 54 -0.13 -3.05 -12.89
N ARG A 55 -0.16 -2.78 -14.20
CA ARG A 55 0.40 -3.66 -15.24
C ARG A 55 1.88 -3.40 -15.54
N GLU A 56 2.46 -2.32 -15.04
CA GLU A 56 3.87 -1.98 -15.27
C GLU A 56 4.79 -3.05 -14.66
N ASP A 57 6.05 -3.08 -15.11
CA ASP A 57 7.08 -3.97 -14.56
C ASP A 57 7.98 -3.24 -13.54
N GLU A 58 7.43 -2.21 -12.89
CA GLU A 58 8.06 -1.39 -11.87
C GLU A 58 7.75 -1.90 -10.45
N PRO A 59 8.59 -1.59 -9.45
CA PRO A 59 8.24 -1.79 -8.04
C PRO A 59 6.89 -1.15 -7.71
N GLY A 60 6.09 -1.85 -6.89
CA GLY A 60 4.75 -1.38 -6.52
C GLY A 60 3.65 -1.74 -7.53
N ALA A 61 3.97 -2.47 -8.61
CA ALA A 61 2.98 -3.04 -9.55
C ALA A 61 2.78 -4.55 -9.31
N TRP A 62 2.16 -5.26 -10.28
CA TRP A 62 1.76 -6.67 -10.12
C TRP A 62 2.86 -7.62 -9.67
N ARG A 63 4.14 -7.38 -10.03
CA ARG A 63 5.26 -8.25 -9.63
C ARG A 63 5.57 -8.17 -8.14
N SER A 64 5.25 -7.05 -7.52
CA SER A 64 5.40 -6.79 -6.08
C SER A 64 4.18 -7.21 -5.26
N ALA A 65 3.13 -7.70 -5.93
CA ALA A 65 1.83 -7.92 -5.31
C ALA A 65 1.56 -9.39 -4.97
N VAL A 66 0.91 -9.59 -3.83
CA VAL A 66 0.38 -10.88 -3.37
C VAL A 66 -1.11 -10.71 -3.12
N LEU A 67 -1.90 -11.65 -3.61
CA LEU A 67 -3.35 -11.70 -3.42
C LEU A 67 -3.74 -12.72 -2.36
N ALA A 68 -4.70 -12.34 -1.53
CA ALA A 68 -5.41 -13.25 -0.65
C ALA A 68 -6.78 -13.58 -1.27
N GLU A 69 -7.06 -14.85 -1.47
CA GLU A 69 -8.33 -15.38 -1.92
C GLU A 69 -9.08 -16.03 -0.76
N TRP A 70 -10.36 -15.72 -0.64
CA TRP A 70 -11.27 -16.29 0.35
C TRP A 70 -12.38 -17.03 -0.39
N ASP A 71 -12.38 -18.37 -0.31
CA ASP A 71 -13.34 -19.22 -1.04
C ASP A 71 -13.34 -18.98 -2.57
N GLY A 72 -12.16 -18.69 -3.12
CA GLY A 72 -11.95 -18.49 -4.57
C GLY A 72 -12.22 -17.07 -5.07
N GLU A 73 -12.65 -16.15 -4.20
CA GLU A 73 -12.79 -14.73 -4.50
C GLU A 73 -11.59 -13.94 -3.97
N VAL A 74 -11.07 -12.99 -4.74
CA VAL A 74 -10.02 -12.09 -4.26
C VAL A 74 -10.57 -11.21 -3.15
N ALA A 75 -10.00 -11.35 -1.95
CA ALA A 75 -10.46 -10.69 -0.74
C ALA A 75 -9.56 -9.52 -0.32
N GLY A 76 -8.30 -9.53 -0.72
CA GLY A 76 -7.32 -8.50 -0.37
C GLY A 76 -5.98 -8.68 -1.07
N THR A 77 -5.09 -7.69 -0.89
CA THR A 77 -3.74 -7.66 -1.45
C THR A 77 -2.75 -7.07 -0.46
N SER A 78 -1.50 -7.53 -0.54
CA SER A 78 -0.33 -6.74 -0.15
C SER A 78 0.46 -6.38 -1.40
N ILE A 79 1.13 -5.23 -1.40
CA ILE A 79 2.13 -4.83 -2.37
C ILE A 79 3.34 -4.35 -1.58
N ALA A 80 4.48 -5.01 -1.78
CA ALA A 80 5.72 -4.65 -1.09
C ALA A 80 6.95 -4.87 -1.97
N TYR A 81 7.94 -4.03 -1.77
CA TYR A 81 9.21 -4.05 -2.50
C TYR A 81 10.33 -3.53 -1.61
N ASP A 82 11.57 -3.87 -1.93
CA ASP A 82 12.72 -3.38 -1.20
C ASP A 82 13.04 -1.96 -1.66
N LEU A 83 13.22 -1.05 -0.69
CA LEU A 83 13.65 0.32 -0.99
C LEU A 83 15.16 0.34 -1.15
N ASP A 84 15.62 0.86 -2.28
CA ASP A 84 17.03 1.12 -2.53
C ASP A 84 17.31 2.64 -2.67
N ASP A 85 18.57 2.99 -2.91
CA ASP A 85 19.01 4.38 -3.00
C ASP A 85 18.31 5.18 -4.12
N SER A 86 17.65 4.53 -5.09
CA SER A 86 16.94 5.22 -6.17
C SER A 86 15.80 6.10 -5.63
N VAL A 87 15.28 5.85 -4.42
CA VAL A 87 14.26 6.69 -3.78
C VAL A 87 14.74 8.14 -3.57
N HIS A 88 16.05 8.36 -3.47
CA HIS A 88 16.64 9.69 -3.35
C HIS A 88 16.55 10.49 -4.65
N GLU A 89 16.46 9.81 -5.80
CA GLU A 89 16.36 10.42 -7.13
C GLU A 89 14.91 10.72 -7.52
N ILE A 90 13.93 10.17 -6.81
CA ILE A 90 12.51 10.39 -7.09
C ILE A 90 12.13 11.85 -6.81
N VAL A 91 11.74 12.55 -7.87
CA VAL A 91 11.09 13.85 -7.81
C VAL A 91 9.60 13.64 -7.56
N ALA A 92 9.06 14.26 -6.51
CA ALA A 92 7.65 14.18 -6.19
C ALA A 92 6.81 14.72 -7.36
N PRO A 93 5.88 13.94 -7.94
CA PRO A 93 5.04 14.42 -9.03
C PRO A 93 4.01 15.46 -8.57
N HIS A 94 3.80 15.59 -7.26
CA HIS A 94 2.93 16.58 -6.63
C HIS A 94 3.37 16.84 -5.18
N PRO A 95 3.23 18.05 -4.62
CA PRO A 95 3.64 18.36 -3.24
C PRO A 95 3.05 17.44 -2.16
N VAL A 96 1.86 16.87 -2.39
CA VAL A 96 1.24 15.92 -1.45
C VAL A 96 2.01 14.61 -1.27
N ILE A 97 2.89 14.29 -2.22
CA ILE A 97 3.73 13.08 -2.21
C ILE A 97 5.05 13.34 -1.47
N GLU A 98 5.45 14.61 -1.29
CA GLU A 98 6.73 14.96 -0.66
C GLU A 98 6.88 14.39 0.77
N PRO A 99 5.87 14.45 1.66
CA PRO A 99 5.96 13.83 2.98
C PRO A 99 6.18 12.32 2.93
N LEU A 100 5.52 11.63 2.00
CA LEU A 100 5.65 10.17 1.84
C LEU A 100 7.07 9.80 1.39
N LEU A 101 7.63 10.51 0.39
CA LEU A 101 9.00 10.31 -0.07
C LEU A 101 10.02 10.66 1.03
N ALA A 102 9.77 11.71 1.81
CA ALA A 102 10.62 12.08 2.93
C ALA A 102 10.69 10.96 3.98
N LEU A 103 9.58 10.27 4.26
CA LEU A 103 9.55 9.10 5.14
C LEU A 103 10.23 7.88 4.51
N GLN A 104 9.97 7.57 3.23
CA GLN A 104 10.59 6.42 2.55
C GLN A 104 12.12 6.52 2.51
N ARG A 105 12.67 7.72 2.27
CA ARG A 105 14.13 7.97 2.29
C ARG A 105 14.81 7.64 3.62
N LYS A 106 14.06 7.53 4.73
CA LYS A 106 14.60 7.17 6.05
C LYS A 106 14.70 5.67 6.29
N VAL A 107 14.10 4.89 5.40
CA VAL A 107 14.00 3.42 5.51
C VAL A 107 14.51 2.74 4.24
N VAL A 108 15.47 3.37 3.55
CA VAL A 108 16.25 2.72 2.50
C VAL A 108 16.93 1.49 3.07
N GLY A 109 16.85 0.38 2.34
CA GLY A 109 17.29 -0.95 2.76
C GLY A 109 16.20 -1.79 3.45
N ASN A 110 15.02 -1.22 3.75
CA ASN A 110 13.91 -1.99 4.29
C ASN A 110 13.05 -2.60 3.16
N ARG A 111 12.38 -3.71 3.48
CA ARG A 111 11.20 -4.14 2.73
C ARG A 111 10.04 -3.21 3.06
N PHE A 112 9.59 -2.43 2.10
CA PHE A 112 8.52 -1.47 2.27
C PHE A 112 7.18 -2.03 1.80
N ILE A 113 6.21 -2.11 2.70
CA ILE A 113 4.82 -2.44 2.37
C ILE A 113 4.12 -1.15 1.96
N ASP A 114 3.97 -0.97 0.66
CA ASP A 114 3.32 0.20 0.05
C ASP A 114 1.80 0.16 0.25
N SER A 115 1.21 -1.01 0.02
CA SER A 115 -0.24 -1.19 0.10
C SER A 115 -0.58 -2.49 0.83
N LEU A 116 -1.51 -2.43 1.77
CA LEU A 116 -2.13 -3.60 2.41
C LEU A 116 -3.63 -3.34 2.56
N GLY A 117 -4.42 -4.00 1.73
CA GLY A 117 -5.85 -3.74 1.59
C GLY A 117 -6.68 -5.01 1.69
N VAL A 118 -7.79 -4.94 2.42
CA VAL A 118 -8.81 -6.01 2.46
C VAL A 118 -10.18 -5.38 2.23
N TYR A 119 -10.95 -5.97 1.32
CA TYR A 119 -12.32 -5.54 1.06
C TYR A 119 -13.15 -5.55 2.33
N LYS A 120 -14.01 -4.53 2.47
CA LYS A 120 -14.80 -4.31 3.69
C LYS A 120 -15.60 -5.56 4.10
N HIS A 121 -16.19 -6.27 3.16
CA HIS A 121 -17.00 -7.48 3.40
C HIS A 121 -16.17 -8.75 3.72
N HIS A 122 -14.84 -8.68 3.58
CA HIS A 122 -13.88 -9.72 3.99
C HIS A 122 -13.09 -9.39 5.26
N ARG A 123 -13.30 -8.22 5.88
CA ARG A 123 -12.62 -7.85 7.14
C ARG A 123 -13.10 -8.71 8.32
N GLY A 124 -12.28 -8.78 9.37
CA GLY A 124 -12.55 -9.60 10.56
C GLY A 124 -12.27 -11.10 10.40
N LYS A 125 -11.78 -11.53 9.23
CA LYS A 125 -11.48 -12.94 8.91
C LYS A 125 -10.00 -13.32 9.04
N GLY A 126 -9.17 -12.44 9.61
CA GLY A 126 -7.71 -12.66 9.75
C GLY A 126 -6.88 -12.42 8.46
N ILE A 127 -7.51 -12.04 7.35
CA ILE A 127 -6.85 -11.92 6.03
C ILE A 127 -5.73 -10.86 6.03
N GLY A 128 -5.98 -9.68 6.58
CA GLY A 128 -4.96 -8.62 6.64
C GLY A 128 -3.73 -9.00 7.46
N ARG A 129 -3.93 -9.80 8.52
CA ARG A 129 -2.84 -10.36 9.32
C ARG A 129 -2.04 -11.38 8.50
N ALA A 130 -2.71 -12.28 7.81
CA ALA A 130 -2.03 -13.29 6.99
C ALA A 130 -1.21 -12.67 5.83
N LEU A 131 -1.72 -11.59 5.22
CA LEU A 131 -0.97 -10.80 4.22
C LEU A 131 0.26 -10.13 4.84
N LEU A 132 0.10 -9.50 6.02
CA LEU A 132 1.22 -8.87 6.73
C LEU A 132 2.30 -9.89 7.14
N GLU A 133 1.90 -11.01 7.73
CA GLU A 133 2.80 -12.11 8.10
C GLU A 133 3.55 -12.63 6.86
N ARG A 134 2.86 -12.77 5.72
CA ARG A 134 3.50 -13.15 4.46
C ARG A 134 4.59 -12.17 4.03
N GLU A 135 4.37 -10.86 4.15
CA GLU A 135 5.40 -9.87 3.80
C GLU A 135 6.57 -9.86 4.78
N ILE A 136 6.31 -10.10 6.06
CA ILE A 136 7.35 -10.27 7.08
C ILE A 136 8.21 -11.50 6.77
N ASP A 137 7.58 -12.63 6.43
CA ASP A 137 8.27 -13.88 6.14
C ASP A 137 9.11 -13.83 4.85
N MET A 138 8.78 -12.91 3.93
CA MET A 138 9.56 -12.68 2.70
C MET A 138 10.69 -11.67 2.87
N ALA A 139 10.79 -10.98 4.01
CA ALA A 139 11.81 -9.99 4.26
C ALA A 139 13.09 -10.63 4.84
N ASP A 140 14.24 -10.33 4.24
CA ASP A 140 15.56 -10.68 4.79
C ASP A 140 16.05 -9.67 5.85
N GLY A 141 15.33 -8.56 6.02
CA GLY A 141 15.72 -7.41 6.84
C GLY A 141 14.54 -6.72 7.51
N PRO A 142 14.72 -5.47 7.98
CA PRO A 142 13.64 -4.69 8.57
C PRO A 142 12.50 -4.45 7.58
N VAL A 143 11.28 -4.40 8.10
CA VAL A 143 10.06 -4.13 7.34
C VAL A 143 9.51 -2.76 7.74
N SER A 144 9.06 -1.97 6.79
CA SER A 144 8.46 -0.66 7.04
C SER A 144 7.16 -0.46 6.26
N LEU A 145 6.34 0.48 6.73
CA LEU A 145 5.15 0.94 6.03
C LEU A 145 4.76 2.33 6.52
N ILE A 146 3.93 3.02 5.74
CA ILE A 146 3.35 4.32 6.11
C ILE A 146 1.84 4.18 6.19
N THR A 147 1.21 4.78 7.20
CA THR A 147 -0.25 4.79 7.32
C THR A 147 -0.75 6.13 7.86
N GLU A 148 -2.02 6.44 7.61
CA GLU A 148 -2.65 7.65 8.13
C GLU A 148 -2.86 7.53 9.65
N SER A 149 -2.64 8.64 10.37
CA SER A 149 -2.75 8.68 11.83
C SER A 149 -4.15 8.34 12.37
N HIS A 150 -5.20 8.47 11.55
CA HIS A 150 -6.56 8.07 11.92
C HIS A 150 -6.91 6.63 11.54
N ASN A 151 -6.00 5.87 10.93
CA ASN A 151 -6.23 4.46 10.60
C ASN A 151 -5.94 3.55 11.82
N GLU A 152 -6.72 3.75 12.90
CA GLU A 152 -6.51 3.04 14.17
C GLU A 152 -6.57 1.53 14.04
N THR A 153 -7.41 1.01 13.12
CA THR A 153 -7.52 -0.43 12.86
C THR A 153 -6.21 -0.99 12.30
N ALA A 154 -5.61 -0.32 11.31
CA ALA A 154 -4.34 -0.76 10.75
C ALA A 154 -3.19 -0.58 11.76
N GLN A 155 -3.12 0.55 12.46
CA GLN A 155 -2.10 0.77 13.49
C GLN A 155 -2.15 -0.28 14.60
N ASN A 156 -3.34 -0.69 15.04
CA ASN A 156 -3.50 -1.80 15.99
C ASN A 156 -2.96 -3.11 15.40
N LEU A 157 -3.31 -3.44 14.15
CA LEU A 157 -2.80 -4.62 13.46
C LEU A 157 -1.26 -4.61 13.44
N TYR A 158 -0.64 -3.51 13.03
CA TYR A 158 0.82 -3.40 12.90
C TYR A 158 1.52 -3.50 14.26
N ARG A 159 1.03 -2.79 15.29
CA ARG A 159 1.59 -2.90 16.65
C ARG A 159 1.53 -4.31 17.21
N MET A 160 0.42 -5.02 17.01
CA MET A 160 0.29 -6.42 17.44
C MET A 160 1.26 -7.37 16.72
N ASN A 161 1.82 -6.96 15.57
CA ASN A 161 2.78 -7.72 14.78
C ASN A 161 4.22 -7.17 14.90
N GLY A 162 4.50 -6.37 15.95
CA GLY A 162 5.86 -5.95 16.29
C GLY A 162 6.35 -4.69 15.57
N PHE A 163 5.48 -3.96 14.88
CA PHE A 163 5.83 -2.64 14.35
C PHE A 163 5.76 -1.57 15.45
N ALA A 164 6.71 -0.65 15.42
CA ALA A 164 6.76 0.54 16.25
C ALA A 164 6.80 1.80 15.38
N GLU A 165 6.28 2.90 15.92
CA GLU A 165 6.37 4.21 15.27
C GLU A 165 7.82 4.70 15.25
N ALA A 166 8.31 5.04 14.05
CA ALA A 166 9.61 5.65 13.85
C ALA A 166 9.50 7.16 13.67
N GLU A 167 8.47 7.62 12.95
CA GLU A 167 8.27 9.04 12.67
C GLU A 167 6.85 9.37 12.23
N ARG A 168 6.46 10.63 12.37
CA ARG A 168 5.24 11.19 11.79
C ARG A 168 5.50 12.53 11.09
N ILE A 169 4.79 12.79 10.00
CA ILE A 169 4.84 14.06 9.26
C ILE A 169 3.40 14.48 8.92
N GLU A 170 3.09 15.78 9.03
CA GLU A 170 1.79 16.31 8.63
C GLU A 170 1.51 16.03 7.15
N ALA A 171 0.32 15.50 6.86
CA ALA A 171 -0.10 15.26 5.48
C ALA A 171 -0.55 16.57 4.82
N VAL A 172 -0.15 16.78 3.58
CA VAL A 172 -0.69 17.87 2.76
C VAL A 172 -2.13 17.49 2.35
N PRO A 173 -3.14 18.33 2.63
CA PRO A 173 -4.52 18.05 2.25
C PRO A 173 -4.70 17.97 0.74
N LEU A 174 -5.55 17.04 0.27
CA LEU A 174 -5.89 16.91 -1.15
C LEU A 174 -6.85 18.01 -1.65
N SER A 175 -7.58 18.64 -0.73
CA SER A 175 -8.53 19.73 -0.95
C SER A 175 -8.79 20.46 0.36
N GLU A 176 -9.44 21.63 0.30
CA GLU A 176 -9.79 22.43 1.49
C GLU A 176 -10.64 21.66 2.51
N ASN A 177 -11.48 20.74 2.04
CA ASN A 177 -12.39 19.94 2.87
C ASN A 177 -11.79 18.59 3.30
N SER A 178 -10.52 18.31 2.97
CA SER A 178 -9.89 17.05 3.33
C SER A 178 -9.66 16.95 4.84
N LYS A 179 -9.89 15.75 5.39
CA LYS A 179 -9.58 15.48 6.79
C LYS A 179 -8.08 15.63 7.02
N ARG A 180 -7.71 16.47 7.98
CA ARG A 180 -6.32 16.62 8.43
C ARG A 180 -5.86 15.33 9.11
N HIS A 181 -4.65 14.90 8.79
CA HIS A 181 -4.01 13.74 9.37
C HIS A 181 -2.49 13.87 9.26
N GLU A 182 -1.79 12.93 9.88
CA GLU A 182 -0.35 12.77 9.76
C GLU A 182 -0.06 11.44 9.06
N TRP A 183 0.98 11.40 8.25
CA TRP A 183 1.59 10.15 7.81
C TRP A 183 2.45 9.60 8.92
N VAL A 184 2.22 8.36 9.32
CA VAL A 184 2.94 7.66 10.38
C VAL A 184 3.78 6.56 9.76
N LEU A 185 5.10 6.69 9.86
CA LEU A 185 6.05 5.66 9.48
C LEU A 185 6.19 4.65 10.62
N LEU A 186 5.91 3.39 10.30
CA LEU A 186 6.04 2.26 11.20
C LEU A 186 7.18 1.36 10.71
N THR A 187 8.01 0.88 11.63
CA THR A 187 9.12 -0.03 11.33
C THR A 187 9.09 -1.25 12.25
N ARG A 188 9.54 -2.38 11.71
CA ARG A 188 9.74 -3.64 12.43
C ARG A 188 11.14 -4.14 12.13
N ASN A 189 11.98 -4.23 13.16
CA ASN A 189 13.30 -4.84 13.05
C ASN A 189 13.20 -6.36 12.97
N VAL A 190 14.22 -7.01 12.43
CA VAL A 190 14.37 -8.48 12.55
C VAL A 190 14.57 -8.80 14.04
N ALA A 191 13.85 -9.82 14.52
CA ALA A 191 13.95 -10.32 15.89
C ALA A 191 15.24 -11.11 16.11
#